data_AF-A0A953RZX5-F1
#
_entry.id   AF-A0A953RZX5-F1
#
_cell.length_a   1.000
_cell.length_b   1.000
_cell.length_c   1.000
_cell.angle_alpha   90.00
_cell.angle_beta   90.00
_cell.angle_gamma   90.00
#
_symmetry.space_group_name_H-M   'P 1'
#
loop_
_entity.id
_entity.type
_entity.pdbx_description
1 polymer ?
#
loop_
_entity_poly.entity_id
_entity_poly.type
_entity_poly.pdbx_seq_one_letter_code
_entity_poly.pdbx_strand_id
1 'polypeptide(L)'
;MRRILRILALLLALAAIVIGAEWTRERFSGRASDLRAFDAAAVGRLDTDMWRSYYERRPVRLFEQMITLLRTQFGMRPLEATTNAYRAAHAAFVFKDGRSRTDYEKALPDLEAYYADIAALSARPFDSHRAAALELEWWIVHRENPPGLPDALAALQAEIYGIPAERFAVHARLRAQAMDLRDGKGAAITETDWQRIGEMLAASWNSLYRAVQTPH
;
A
#
# COMPACT_ATOMS: atom_id res chain seq x y z
N MET A 1 28.29 -35.38 -3.02
CA MET A 1 27.56 -34.47 -2.10
C MET A 1 28.27 -33.14 -1.84
N ARG A 2 29.48 -33.09 -1.26
CA ARG A 2 30.20 -31.81 -0.95
C ARG A 2 30.49 -30.90 -2.16
N ARG A 3 30.78 -31.45 -3.34
CA ARG A 3 31.01 -30.67 -4.58
C ARG A 3 29.72 -30.02 -5.10
N ILE A 4 28.60 -30.74 -5.06
CA ILE A 4 27.28 -30.24 -5.48
C ILE A 4 26.81 -29.11 -4.56
N LEU A 5 26.97 -29.26 -3.24
CA LEU A 5 26.67 -28.18 -2.28
C LEU A 5 27.51 -26.90 -2.51
N ARG A 6 28.79 -27.05 -2.87
CA ARG A 6 29.67 -25.90 -3.18
C ARG A 6 29.24 -25.16 -4.45
N ILE A 7 28.85 -25.89 -5.49
CA ILE A 7 28.35 -25.31 -6.74
C ILE A 7 27.03 -24.56 -6.49
N LEU A 8 26.10 -25.16 -5.75
CA LEU A 8 24.85 -24.51 -5.34
C LEU A 8 25.08 -23.23 -4.54
N ALA A 9 25.99 -23.25 -3.56
CA ALA A 9 26.33 -22.08 -2.77
C ALA A 9 26.92 -20.94 -3.61
N LEU A 10 27.78 -21.27 -4.59
CA LEU A 10 28.36 -20.28 -5.51
C LEU A 10 27.32 -19.69 -6.46
N LEU A 11 26.37 -20.50 -6.95
CA LEU A 11 25.27 -20.03 -7.79
C LEU A 11 24.31 -19.12 -7.01
N LEU A 12 24.01 -19.43 -5.76
CA LEU A 12 23.20 -18.58 -4.88
C LEU A 12 23.91 -17.26 -4.55
N ALA A 13 25.22 -17.30 -4.28
CA ALA A 13 26.02 -16.10 -4.07
C ALA A 13 26.06 -15.22 -5.32
N LEU A 14 26.24 -15.82 -6.51
CA LEU A 14 26.20 -15.10 -7.77
C LEU A 14 24.81 -14.50 -8.05
N ALA A 15 23.74 -15.25 -7.80
CA ALA A 15 22.37 -14.73 -7.92
C ALA A 15 22.12 -13.57 -6.96
N ALA A 16 22.57 -13.66 -5.71
CA ALA A 16 22.47 -12.57 -4.73
C ALA A 16 23.27 -11.32 -5.16
N ILE A 17 24.46 -11.50 -5.75
CA ILE A 17 25.25 -10.39 -6.30
C ILE A 17 24.54 -9.76 -7.49
N VAL A 18 23.99 -10.56 -8.41
CA VAL A 18 23.24 -10.04 -9.57
C VAL A 18 21.97 -9.31 -9.11
N ILE A 19 21.20 -9.90 -8.19
CA ILE A 19 20.00 -9.26 -7.62
C ILE A 19 20.39 -7.97 -6.88
N GLY A 20 21.47 -7.96 -6.11
CA GLY A 20 21.97 -6.76 -5.44
C GLY A 20 22.46 -5.69 -6.41
N ALA A 21 23.13 -6.08 -7.50
CA ALA A 21 23.58 -5.19 -8.57
C ALA A 21 22.40 -4.61 -9.36
N GLU A 22 21.37 -5.40 -9.65
CA GLU A 22 20.13 -4.89 -10.24
C GLU A 22 19.40 -3.99 -9.25
N TRP A 23 19.27 -4.37 -7.99
CA TRP A 23 18.62 -3.55 -6.95
C TRP A 23 19.29 -2.19 -6.78
N THR A 24 20.62 -2.15 -6.75
CA THR A 24 21.37 -0.88 -6.70
C THR A 24 21.23 -0.08 -7.98
N ARG A 25 21.40 -0.69 -9.16
CA ARG A 25 21.21 -0.01 -10.45
C ARG A 25 19.80 0.56 -10.59
N GLU A 26 18.82 -0.20 -10.14
CA GLU A 26 17.43 0.21 -10.09
C GLU A 26 17.29 1.45 -9.20
N ARG A 27 17.71 1.36 -7.94
CA ARG A 27 17.61 2.45 -6.97
C ARG A 27 18.33 3.73 -7.40
N PHE A 28 19.44 3.62 -8.13
CA PHE A 28 20.23 4.77 -8.61
C PHE A 28 19.92 5.21 -10.05
N SER A 29 18.95 4.59 -10.74
CA SER A 29 18.58 4.98 -12.11
C SER A 29 17.92 6.36 -12.24
N GLY A 30 17.66 7.07 -11.14
CA GLY A 30 17.20 8.47 -11.15
C GLY A 30 15.83 8.69 -11.80
N ARG A 31 15.04 7.62 -11.99
CA ARG A 31 13.73 7.70 -12.64
C ARG A 31 12.68 8.20 -11.67
N ALA A 32 12.39 9.49 -11.75
CA ALA A 32 11.19 10.05 -11.16
C ALA A 32 9.94 9.69 -12.02
N SER A 33 8.88 9.21 -11.39
CA SER A 33 7.54 9.03 -11.94
C SER A 33 6.57 10.05 -11.37
N ASP A 34 5.58 10.45 -12.17
CA ASP A 34 4.45 11.20 -11.65
C ASP A 34 3.50 10.22 -10.95
N LEU A 35 3.45 10.26 -9.61
CA LEU A 35 2.56 9.40 -8.82
C LEU A 35 1.07 9.63 -9.13
N ARG A 36 0.74 10.73 -9.82
CA ARG A 36 -0.63 11.06 -10.24
C ARG A 36 -1.04 10.29 -11.50
N ALA A 37 -0.07 9.75 -12.25
CA ALA A 37 -0.29 9.00 -13.47
C ALA A 37 -0.50 7.51 -13.17
N PHE A 38 -1.73 7.12 -12.81
CA PHE A 38 -2.12 5.73 -12.58
C PHE A 38 -3.50 5.41 -13.17
N ASP A 39 -3.77 4.14 -13.43
CA ASP A 39 -5.09 3.64 -13.85
C ASP A 39 -5.97 3.43 -12.61
N ALA A 40 -6.86 4.39 -12.34
CA ALA A 40 -7.76 4.35 -11.19
C ALA A 40 -8.70 3.14 -11.17
N ALA A 41 -9.12 2.66 -12.34
CA ALA A 41 -10.00 1.51 -12.44
C ALA A 41 -9.24 0.21 -12.14
N ALA A 42 -8.01 0.08 -12.62
CA ALA A 42 -7.15 -1.05 -12.29
C ALA A 42 -6.78 -1.08 -10.81
N VAL A 43 -6.40 0.07 -10.23
CA VAL A 43 -6.08 0.20 -8.80
C VAL A 43 -7.29 -0.17 -7.94
N GLY A 44 -8.49 0.34 -8.25
CA GLY A 44 -9.69 0.02 -7.47
C GLY A 44 -10.10 -1.46 -7.53
N ARG A 45 -9.93 -2.12 -8.68
CA ARG A 45 -10.11 -3.58 -8.78
C ARG A 45 -9.10 -4.34 -7.93
N LEU A 46 -7.81 -4.01 -8.04
CA LEU A 46 -6.74 -4.66 -7.29
C LEU A 46 -6.91 -4.50 -5.77
N ASP A 47 -7.31 -3.32 -5.31
CA ASP A 47 -7.56 -3.03 -3.90
C ASP A 47 -8.73 -3.88 -3.36
N THR A 48 -9.83 -3.99 -4.11
CA THR A 48 -10.95 -4.89 -3.77
C THR A 48 -10.49 -6.34 -3.67
N ASP A 49 -9.74 -6.79 -4.66
CA ASP A 49 -9.18 -8.14 -4.77
C ASP A 49 -8.23 -8.47 -3.60
N MET A 50 -7.44 -7.49 -3.16
CA MET A 50 -6.56 -7.60 -2.00
C MET A 50 -7.37 -7.73 -0.71
N TRP A 51 -8.40 -6.90 -0.51
CA TRP A 51 -9.26 -6.99 0.67
C TRP A 51 -9.89 -8.38 0.76
N ARG A 52 -10.40 -8.88 -0.37
CA ARG A 52 -10.96 -10.23 -0.44
C ARG A 52 -9.92 -11.30 -0.10
N SER A 53 -8.74 -11.25 -0.69
CA SER A 53 -7.66 -12.20 -0.37
C SER A 53 -7.23 -12.14 1.09
N TYR A 54 -7.21 -10.96 1.70
CA TYR A 54 -6.91 -10.78 3.12
C TYR A 54 -7.94 -11.50 4.00
N TYR A 55 -9.23 -11.25 3.77
CA TYR A 55 -10.30 -11.82 4.59
C TYR A 55 -10.56 -13.30 4.32
N GLU A 56 -10.34 -13.77 3.10
CA GLU A 56 -10.37 -15.20 2.75
C GLU A 56 -9.07 -15.94 3.11
N ARG A 57 -8.11 -15.28 3.77
CA ARG A 57 -6.83 -15.85 4.20
C ARG A 57 -6.04 -16.52 3.06
N ARG A 58 -5.89 -15.80 1.95
CA ARG A 58 -5.09 -16.20 0.77
C ARG A 58 -3.78 -15.41 0.71
N PRO A 59 -2.77 -15.68 1.58
CA PRO A 59 -1.60 -14.83 1.76
C PRO A 59 -0.71 -14.72 0.51
N VAL A 60 -0.50 -15.82 -0.22
CA VAL A 60 0.30 -15.80 -1.47
C VAL A 60 -0.35 -14.91 -2.51
N ARG A 61 -1.65 -15.08 -2.73
CA ARG A 61 -2.44 -14.26 -3.67
C ARG A 61 -2.46 -12.79 -3.24
N LEU A 62 -2.65 -12.52 -1.95
CA LEU A 62 -2.57 -11.16 -1.40
C LEU A 62 -1.22 -10.50 -1.69
N PHE A 63 -0.12 -11.23 -1.48
CA PHE A 63 1.23 -10.72 -1.74
C PHE A 63 1.47 -10.44 -3.22
N GLU A 64 1.04 -11.33 -4.11
CA GLU A 64 1.10 -11.12 -5.57
C GLU A 64 0.27 -9.90 -6.00
N GLN A 65 -0.92 -9.73 -5.42
CA GLN A 65 -1.79 -8.59 -5.69
C GLN A 65 -1.20 -7.27 -5.16
N MET A 66 -0.54 -7.29 -3.99
CA MET A 66 0.19 -6.14 -3.45
C MET A 66 1.34 -5.71 -4.38
N ILE A 67 2.13 -6.66 -4.87
CA ILE A 67 3.19 -6.37 -5.85
C ILE A 67 2.58 -5.74 -7.10
N THR A 68 1.47 -6.29 -7.60
CA THR A 68 0.79 -5.77 -8.78
C THR A 68 0.26 -4.37 -8.53
N LEU A 69 -0.37 -4.11 -7.38
CA LEU A 69 -0.89 -2.80 -6.98
C LEU A 69 0.21 -1.74 -6.97
N LEU A 70 1.34 -2.00 -6.33
CA LEU A 70 2.46 -1.05 -6.23
C LEU A 70 3.03 -0.70 -7.61
N ARG A 71 3.06 -1.67 -8.53
CA ARG A 71 3.47 -1.45 -9.91
C ARG A 71 2.44 -0.64 -10.69
N THR A 72 1.15 -0.92 -10.50
CA THR A 72 0.06 -0.24 -11.20
C THR A 72 -0.15 1.20 -10.71
N GLN A 73 -0.01 1.44 -9.40
CA GLN A 73 -0.23 2.76 -8.80
C GLN A 73 0.99 3.67 -8.90
N PHE A 74 2.18 3.16 -8.55
CA PHE A 74 3.39 3.99 -8.45
C PHE A 74 4.40 3.75 -9.57
N GLY A 75 4.13 2.77 -10.45
CA GLY A 75 5.04 2.42 -11.53
C GLY A 75 6.33 1.75 -11.04
N MET A 76 6.33 1.12 -9.86
CA MET A 76 7.49 0.41 -9.30
C MET A 76 7.97 -0.70 -10.24
N ARG A 77 9.28 -1.02 -10.21
CA ARG A 77 9.79 -2.25 -10.84
C ARG A 77 9.49 -3.48 -9.98
N PRO A 78 9.60 -4.69 -10.54
CA PRO A 78 9.27 -5.92 -9.81
C PRO A 78 10.03 -6.09 -8.49
N LEU A 79 11.33 -5.79 -8.45
CA LEU A 79 12.12 -5.94 -7.22
C LEU A 79 11.72 -4.91 -6.17
N GLU A 80 11.63 -3.64 -6.55
CA GLU A 80 11.17 -2.54 -5.68
C GLU A 80 9.78 -2.83 -5.10
N ALA A 81 8.83 -3.25 -5.94
CA ALA A 81 7.48 -3.61 -5.53
C ALA A 81 7.47 -4.81 -4.58
N THR A 82 8.34 -5.80 -4.79
CA THR A 82 8.46 -6.97 -3.90
C THR A 82 9.00 -6.58 -2.53
N THR A 83 10.05 -5.75 -2.49
CA THR A 83 10.61 -5.23 -1.23
C THR A 83 9.58 -4.39 -0.48
N ASN A 84 8.87 -3.50 -1.16
CA ASN A 84 7.84 -2.67 -0.52
C ASN A 84 6.62 -3.46 -0.08
N ALA A 85 6.19 -4.46 -0.86
CA ALA A 85 5.12 -5.37 -0.44
C ALA A 85 5.50 -6.14 0.83
N TYR A 86 6.77 -6.56 0.96
CA TYR A 86 7.27 -7.20 2.18
C TYR A 86 7.23 -6.26 3.39
N ARG A 87 7.70 -5.01 3.24
CA ARG A 87 7.65 -4.00 4.31
C ARG A 87 6.23 -3.72 4.78
N ALA A 88 5.32 -3.47 3.85
CA ALA A 88 3.91 -3.25 4.15
C ALA A 88 3.27 -4.46 4.87
N ALA A 89 3.58 -5.69 4.42
CA ALA A 89 3.10 -6.90 5.06
C ALA A 89 3.65 -7.06 6.49
N HIS A 90 4.96 -6.85 6.69
CA HIS A 90 5.60 -6.96 7.99
C HIS A 90 5.04 -5.91 8.96
N ALA A 91 4.92 -4.65 8.54
CA ALA A 91 4.30 -3.57 9.31
C ALA A 91 2.87 -3.93 9.76
N ALA A 92 2.05 -4.48 8.84
CA ALA A 92 0.69 -4.89 9.15
C ALA A 92 0.63 -6.05 10.17
N PHE A 93 1.58 -7.01 10.11
CA PHE A 93 1.69 -8.06 11.12
C PHE A 93 2.06 -7.50 12.50
N VAL A 94 3.04 -6.59 12.57
CA VAL A 94 3.42 -5.92 13.82
C VAL A 94 2.24 -5.14 14.42
N PHE A 95 1.51 -4.37 13.59
CA PHE A 95 0.32 -3.63 14.03
C PHE A 95 -0.80 -4.54 14.53
N LYS A 96 -1.04 -5.66 13.83
CA LYS A 96 -2.08 -6.63 14.18
C LYS A 96 -1.91 -7.17 15.61
N ASP A 97 -0.69 -7.43 16.03
CA ASP A 97 -0.39 -8.00 17.35
C ASP A 97 -0.32 -6.94 18.46
N GLY A 98 -0.17 -5.66 18.11
CA GLY A 98 -0.12 -4.56 19.06
C GLY A 98 -1.42 -4.33 19.83
N ARG A 99 -1.30 -3.84 21.07
CA ARG A 99 -2.43 -3.58 21.99
C ARG A 99 -2.45 -2.16 22.55
N SER A 100 -1.44 -1.36 22.22
CA SER A 100 -1.26 0.00 22.71
C SER A 100 -0.60 0.83 21.61
N ARG A 101 -0.68 2.17 21.73
CA ARG A 101 -0.06 3.08 20.77
C ARG A 101 1.44 2.84 20.62
N THR A 102 2.14 2.60 21.73
CA THR A 102 3.56 2.23 21.74
C THR A 102 3.84 0.90 21.03
N ASP A 103 2.90 -0.05 21.05
CA ASP A 103 3.04 -1.28 20.25
C ASP A 103 2.82 -1.03 18.77
N TYR A 104 1.85 -0.18 18.41
CA TYR A 104 1.58 0.16 17.01
C TYR A 104 2.75 0.88 16.35
N GLU A 105 3.42 1.77 17.09
CA GLU A 105 4.61 2.49 16.63
C GLU A 105 5.77 1.58 16.23
N LYS A 106 5.80 0.31 16.68
CA LYS A 106 6.78 -0.68 16.20
C LYS A 106 6.65 -0.99 14.71
N ALA A 107 5.52 -0.66 14.08
CA ALA A 107 5.32 -0.77 12.63
C ALA A 107 5.94 0.41 11.85
N LEU A 108 6.27 1.53 12.51
CA LEU A 108 6.79 2.73 11.84
C LEU A 108 8.06 2.49 11.03
N PRO A 109 9.09 1.77 11.50
CA PRO A 109 10.32 1.62 10.72
C PRO A 109 10.11 1.04 9.32
N ASP A 110 9.19 0.07 9.19
CA ASP A 110 8.85 -0.51 7.89
C ASP A 110 8.01 0.44 7.04
N LEU A 111 7.07 1.17 7.66
CA LEU A 111 6.26 2.17 6.97
C LEU A 111 7.09 3.35 6.47
N GLU A 112 8.04 3.83 7.27
CA GLU A 112 8.98 4.88 6.89
C GLU A 112 9.84 4.42 5.71
N ALA A 113 10.36 3.19 5.76
CA ALA A 113 11.14 2.65 4.67
C ALA A 113 10.28 2.43 3.41
N TYR A 114 9.01 2.05 3.56
CA TYR A 114 8.03 1.92 2.47
C TYR A 114 7.75 3.27 1.79
N TYR A 115 7.43 4.31 2.57
CA TYR A 115 7.16 5.64 2.04
C TYR A 115 8.41 6.35 1.53
N ALA A 116 9.59 6.08 2.09
CA ALA A 116 10.85 6.59 1.57
C ALA A 116 11.12 6.08 0.14
N ASP A 117 10.78 4.82 -0.14
CA ASP A 117 10.93 4.26 -1.48
C ASP A 117 9.90 4.84 -2.46
N ILE A 118 8.67 5.14 -2.02
CA ILE A 118 7.70 5.86 -2.85
C ILE A 118 8.13 7.31 -3.10
N ALA A 119 8.62 8.00 -2.08
CA ALA A 119 9.10 9.38 -2.18
C ALA A 119 10.29 9.49 -3.14
N ALA A 120 11.22 8.53 -3.11
CA ALA A 120 12.36 8.46 -4.02
C ALA A 120 11.94 8.27 -5.50
N LEU A 121 10.79 7.66 -5.74
CA LEU A 121 10.22 7.53 -7.08
C LEU A 121 9.44 8.77 -7.51
N SER A 122 9.00 9.61 -6.59
CA SER A 122 8.11 10.73 -6.93
C SER A 122 8.84 11.87 -7.63
N ALA A 123 8.30 12.36 -8.75
CA ALA A 123 8.72 13.61 -9.37
C ALA A 123 8.43 14.85 -8.51
N ARG A 124 7.57 14.72 -7.49
CA ARG A 124 7.27 15.78 -6.52
C ARG A 124 7.56 15.27 -5.12
N PRO A 125 8.44 15.92 -4.35
CA PRO A 125 8.77 15.45 -3.01
C PRO A 125 7.54 15.56 -2.10
N PHE A 126 7.44 14.62 -1.16
CA PHE A 126 6.53 14.65 -0.01
C PHE A 126 7.29 14.11 1.21
N ASP A 127 6.80 14.40 2.42
CA ASP A 127 7.46 13.93 3.64
C ASP A 127 7.10 12.46 3.90
N SER A 128 8.07 11.57 3.66
CA SER A 128 7.87 10.12 3.85
C SER A 128 7.66 9.72 5.30
N HIS A 129 8.25 10.44 6.27
CA HIS A 129 8.02 10.15 7.69
C HIS A 129 6.61 10.55 8.09
N ARG A 130 6.15 11.71 7.62
CA ARG A 130 4.77 12.15 7.85
C ARG A 130 3.75 11.23 7.19
N ALA A 131 3.99 10.78 5.96
CA ALA A 131 3.14 9.80 5.29
C ALA A 131 3.07 8.47 6.06
N ALA A 132 4.21 7.97 6.57
CA ALA A 132 4.25 6.77 7.41
C ALA A 132 3.47 6.94 8.73
N ALA A 133 3.59 8.09 9.38
CA ALA A 133 2.83 8.39 10.59
C ALA A 133 1.32 8.47 10.31
N LEU A 134 0.90 9.07 9.19
CA LEU A 134 -0.50 9.15 8.78
C LEU A 134 -1.08 7.79 8.36
N GLU A 135 -0.27 6.93 7.73
CA GLU A 135 -0.64 5.54 7.46
C GLU A 135 -0.96 4.79 8.75
N LEU A 136 -0.05 4.86 9.72
CA LEU A 136 -0.26 4.24 11.02
C LEU A 136 -1.47 4.86 11.74
N GLU A 137 -1.64 6.18 11.66
CA GLU A 137 -2.75 6.87 12.32
C GLU A 137 -4.09 6.38 11.79
N TRP A 138 -4.28 6.22 10.47
CA TRP A 138 -5.57 5.70 9.99
C TRP A 138 -5.80 4.25 10.40
N TRP A 139 -4.75 3.42 10.54
CA TRP A 139 -4.88 2.06 11.11
C TRP A 139 -5.39 2.12 12.56
N ILE A 140 -4.86 3.03 13.37
CA ILE A 140 -5.26 3.24 14.77
C ILE A 140 -6.69 3.75 14.84
N VAL A 141 -7.02 4.79 14.06
CA VAL A 141 -8.36 5.39 14.01
C VAL A 141 -9.39 4.37 13.56
N HIS A 142 -9.10 3.53 12.57
CA HIS A 142 -10.00 2.45 12.16
C HIS A 142 -10.31 1.49 13.32
N ARG A 143 -9.31 1.18 14.16
CA ARG A 143 -9.48 0.29 15.31
C ARG A 143 -10.18 0.94 16.50
N GLU A 144 -9.87 2.20 16.81
CA GLU A 144 -10.18 2.83 18.10
C GLU A 144 -11.22 3.96 18.00
N ASN A 145 -11.31 4.63 16.85
CA ASN A 145 -12.25 5.74 16.61
C ASN A 145 -12.79 5.72 15.17
N PRO A 146 -13.58 4.70 14.77
CA PRO A 146 -14.07 4.57 13.39
C PRO A 146 -14.73 5.83 12.80
N PRO A 147 -15.48 6.65 13.56
CA PRO A 147 -16.05 7.90 13.03
C PRO A 147 -15.02 8.90 12.47
N GLY A 148 -13.77 8.89 12.95
CA GLY A 148 -12.69 9.75 12.46
C GLY A 148 -11.94 9.22 11.24
N LEU A 149 -12.27 8.02 10.76
CA LEU A 149 -11.54 7.33 9.71
C LEU A 149 -11.51 8.08 8.36
N PRO A 150 -12.61 8.71 7.87
CA PRO A 150 -12.56 9.48 6.64
C PRO A 150 -11.51 10.61 6.67
N ASP A 151 -11.37 11.31 7.79
CA ASP A 151 -10.41 12.42 7.90
C ASP A 151 -8.97 11.90 7.91
N ALA A 152 -8.70 10.79 8.63
CA ALA A 152 -7.39 10.15 8.66
C ALA A 152 -6.96 9.63 7.27
N LEU A 153 -7.89 8.99 6.54
CA LEU A 153 -7.65 8.52 5.17
C LEU A 153 -7.38 9.68 4.20
N ALA A 154 -8.12 10.78 4.31
CA ALA A 154 -7.93 11.97 3.47
C ALA A 154 -6.58 12.65 3.76
N ALA A 155 -6.18 12.73 5.03
CA ALA A 155 -4.91 13.33 5.44
C ALA A 155 -3.69 12.61 4.84
N LEU A 156 -3.72 11.27 4.78
CA LEU A 156 -2.65 10.51 4.12
C LEU A 156 -2.53 10.86 2.64
N GLN A 157 -3.65 10.91 1.90
CA GLN A 157 -3.61 11.26 0.47
C GLN A 157 -3.16 12.71 0.25
N ALA A 158 -3.54 13.61 1.16
CA ALA A 158 -3.10 15.00 1.13
C ALA A 158 -1.57 15.12 1.23
N GLU A 159 -0.95 14.34 2.12
CA GLU A 159 0.49 14.29 2.27
C GLU A 159 1.18 13.76 1.00
N ILE A 160 0.75 12.60 0.50
CA ILE A 160 1.38 11.94 -0.67
C ILE A 160 1.31 12.83 -1.92
N TYR A 161 0.18 13.50 -2.16
CA TYR A 161 -0.06 14.23 -3.40
C TYR A 161 0.19 15.74 -3.31
N GLY A 162 0.40 16.28 -2.11
CA GLY A 162 0.58 17.71 -1.85
C GLY A 162 -0.67 18.53 -2.20
N ILE A 163 -1.85 18.01 -1.88
CA ILE A 163 -3.15 18.62 -2.22
C ILE A 163 -3.99 18.69 -0.92
N PRO A 164 -4.82 19.74 -0.71
CA PRO A 164 -5.65 19.85 0.49
C PRO A 164 -6.55 18.63 0.73
N ALA A 165 -6.68 18.19 1.99
CA ALA A 165 -7.39 16.98 2.38
C ALA A 165 -8.87 16.97 1.94
N GLU A 166 -9.50 18.14 1.86
CA GLU A 166 -10.89 18.32 1.44
C GLU A 166 -11.13 17.80 0.01
N ARG A 167 -10.09 17.83 -0.83
CA ARG A 167 -10.13 17.31 -2.21
C ARG A 167 -10.26 15.78 -2.24
N PHE A 168 -9.87 15.11 -1.16
CA PHE A 168 -9.93 13.66 -1.01
C PHE A 168 -11.13 13.18 -0.18
N ALA A 169 -12.02 14.08 0.25
CA ALA A 169 -13.14 13.73 1.12
C ALA A 169 -14.05 12.62 0.53
N VAL A 170 -14.33 12.66 -0.78
CA VAL A 170 -15.14 11.62 -1.44
C VAL A 170 -14.41 10.29 -1.51
N HIS A 171 -13.11 10.30 -1.84
CA HIS A 171 -12.27 9.09 -1.84
C HIS A 171 -12.29 8.43 -0.45
N ALA A 172 -11.99 9.22 0.58
CA ALA A 172 -11.85 8.74 1.94
C ALA A 172 -13.18 8.25 2.52
N ARG A 173 -14.28 9.00 2.32
CA ARG A 173 -15.62 8.60 2.77
C ARG A 173 -16.05 7.27 2.15
N LEU A 174 -15.85 7.07 0.85
CA LEU A 174 -16.22 5.82 0.18
C LEU A 174 -15.40 4.63 0.68
N ARG A 175 -14.10 4.84 0.95
CA ARG A 175 -13.23 3.80 1.52
C ARG A 175 -13.65 3.43 2.95
N ALA A 176 -13.96 4.42 3.79
CA ALA A 176 -14.49 4.18 5.13
C ALA A 176 -15.84 3.43 5.10
N GLN A 177 -16.77 3.83 4.23
CA GLN A 177 -18.05 3.12 4.06
C GLN A 177 -17.88 1.67 3.59
N ALA A 178 -16.88 1.39 2.76
CA ALA A 178 -16.55 0.04 2.34
C ALA A 178 -15.98 -0.80 3.50
N MET A 179 -15.15 -0.20 4.37
CA MET A 179 -14.65 -0.84 5.59
C MET A 179 -15.80 -1.14 6.56
N ASP A 180 -16.69 -0.17 6.82
CA ASP A 180 -17.86 -0.34 7.68
C ASP A 180 -18.78 -1.47 7.19
N LEU A 181 -19.06 -1.52 5.88
CA LEU A 181 -19.86 -2.60 5.28
C LEU A 181 -19.19 -3.96 5.49
N ARG A 182 -17.89 -4.05 5.22
CA ARG A 182 -17.14 -5.30 5.39
C ARG A 182 -17.14 -5.73 6.86
N ASP A 183 -16.87 -4.81 7.78
CA ASP A 183 -16.72 -5.08 9.21
C ASP A 183 -18.06 -5.49 9.83
N GLY A 184 -19.14 -4.79 9.45
CA GLY A 184 -20.50 -5.11 9.88
C GLY A 184 -21.01 -6.46 9.38
N LYS A 185 -20.57 -6.91 8.19
CA LYS A 185 -20.92 -8.23 7.65
C LYS A 185 -20.11 -9.36 8.28
N GLY A 186 -18.83 -9.13 8.58
CA GLY A 186 -17.95 -10.11 9.17
C GLY A 186 -17.95 -11.43 8.39
N ALA A 187 -18.28 -12.54 9.08
CA ALA A 187 -18.34 -13.87 8.46
C ALA A 187 -19.56 -14.09 7.55
N ALA A 188 -20.59 -13.23 7.62
CA ALA A 188 -21.82 -13.33 6.84
C ALA A 188 -21.74 -12.58 5.50
N ILE A 189 -20.55 -12.13 5.09
CA ILE A 189 -20.34 -11.41 3.85
C ILE A 189 -20.68 -12.27 2.63
N THR A 190 -21.43 -11.70 1.68
CA THR A 190 -21.88 -12.38 0.45
C THR A 190 -21.14 -11.90 -0.79
N GLU A 191 -21.31 -12.58 -1.92
CA GLU A 191 -20.76 -12.10 -3.20
C GLU A 191 -21.37 -10.75 -3.61
N THR A 192 -22.65 -10.52 -3.33
CA THR A 192 -23.32 -9.23 -3.57
C THR A 192 -22.69 -8.12 -2.71
N ASP A 193 -22.33 -8.42 -1.46
CA ASP A 193 -21.62 -7.46 -0.60
C ASP A 193 -20.22 -7.16 -1.17
N TRP A 194 -19.50 -8.17 -1.67
CA TRP A 194 -18.20 -7.97 -2.35
C TRP A 194 -18.31 -7.12 -3.61
N GLN A 195 -19.34 -7.34 -4.43
CA GLN A 195 -19.62 -6.49 -5.60
C GLN A 195 -19.84 -5.04 -5.17
N ARG A 196 -20.61 -4.84 -4.09
CA ARG A 196 -20.88 -3.50 -3.56
C ARG A 196 -19.62 -2.81 -3.03
N ILE A 197 -18.76 -3.54 -2.31
CA ILE A 197 -17.44 -3.05 -1.87
C ILE A 197 -16.60 -2.66 -3.09
N GLY A 198 -16.59 -3.50 -4.13
CA GLY A 198 -15.86 -3.23 -5.36
C GLY A 198 -16.32 -1.96 -6.07
N GLU A 199 -17.63 -1.71 -6.14
CA GLU A 199 -18.20 -0.46 -6.67
C GLU A 199 -17.76 0.75 -5.85
N MET A 200 -17.79 0.65 -4.52
CA MET A 200 -17.36 1.73 -3.62
C MET A 200 -15.88 2.05 -3.79
N LEU A 201 -15.01 1.04 -3.85
CA LEU A 201 -13.57 1.22 -4.04
C LEU A 201 -13.26 1.75 -5.44
N ALA A 202 -13.91 1.26 -6.49
CA ALA A 202 -13.77 1.80 -7.84
C ALA A 202 -14.16 3.29 -7.89
N ALA A 203 -15.28 3.68 -7.27
CA ALA A 203 -15.69 5.09 -7.18
C ALA A 203 -14.71 5.93 -6.34
N SER A 204 -14.20 5.36 -5.23
CA SER A 204 -13.21 5.98 -4.36
C SER A 204 -11.92 6.32 -5.10
N TRP A 205 -11.35 5.38 -5.84
CA TRP A 205 -10.11 5.58 -6.62
C TRP A 205 -10.32 6.53 -7.80
N ASN A 206 -11.48 6.47 -8.48
CA ASN A 206 -11.83 7.45 -9.51
C ASN A 206 -11.92 8.88 -8.95
N SER A 207 -12.46 9.05 -7.75
CA SER A 207 -12.50 10.36 -7.08
C SER A 207 -11.10 10.88 -6.77
N LEU A 208 -10.22 10.03 -6.24
CA LEU A 208 -8.82 10.39 -5.95
C LEU A 208 -8.12 10.81 -7.24
N TYR A 209 -8.25 10.01 -8.30
CA TYR A 209 -7.64 10.31 -9.60
C TYR A 209 -8.08 11.68 -10.13
N ARG A 210 -9.38 11.98 -10.12
CA ARG A 210 -9.86 13.32 -10.53
C ARG A 210 -9.27 14.45 -9.68
N ALA A 211 -9.16 14.24 -8.37
CA ALA A 211 -8.60 15.23 -7.46
C ALA A 211 -7.15 15.58 -7.82
N VAL A 212 -6.32 14.57 -8.15
CA VAL A 212 -4.90 14.76 -8.46
C VAL A 212 -4.61 15.24 -9.89
N GLN A 213 -5.56 15.05 -10.82
CA GLN A 213 -5.45 15.51 -12.21
C GLN A 213 -5.85 16.97 -12.41
N THR A 214 -6.59 17.56 -11.48
CA THR A 214 -6.98 18.97 -11.61
C THR A 214 -5.77 19.86 -11.32
N PRO A 215 -5.46 20.87 -12.16
CA PRO A 215 -4.45 21.86 -11.86
C PRO A 215 -4.74 22.59 -10.54
N HIS A 216 -3.69 22.85 -9.76
CA HIS A 216 -3.71 23.61 -8.52
C HIS A 216 -2.81 24.83 -8.67
#